data_AF-A0A964JS21-F1
#
_entry.id   AF-A0A964JS21-F1
#
_cell.length_a   1.000
_cell.length_b   1.000
_cell.length_c   1.000
_cell.angle_alpha   90.00
_cell.angle_beta   90.00
_cell.angle_gamma   90.00
#
_symmetry.space_group_name_H-M   'P 1'
#
loop_
_entity.id
_entity.type
_entity.pdbx_description
1 polymer ?
#
loop_
_entity_poly.entity_id
_entity_poly.type
_entity_poly.pdbx_seq_one_letter_code
_entity_poly.pdbx_strand_id
1 'polypeptide(L)' 'MQRVEFVGKTPQEAKRRALNHWYSNHRATGLSLAQFFGLCRVTHAREQVVITFHPQVGPAQRTAA' A
#
# COMPACT_ATOMS: atom_id res chain seq x y z
N MET A 1 0.78 -6.87 -10.75
CA MET A 1 -0.32 -6.36 -9.90
C MET A 1 -0.48 -4.87 -10.16
N GLN A 2 -1.70 -4.38 -10.32
CA GLN A 2 -1.98 -2.95 -10.54
C GLN A 2 -1.70 -2.14 -9.27
N ARG A 3 -1.31 -0.88 -9.46
CA ARG A 3 -1.26 0.15 -8.40
C ARG A 3 -2.63 0.28 -7.76
N VAL A 4 -2.70 0.27 -6.44
CA VAL A 4 -3.97 0.42 -5.69
C VAL A 4 -3.97 1.75 -4.96
N GLU A 5 -5.02 2.53 -5.14
CA GLU A 5 -5.16 3.85 -4.52
C GLU A 5 -6.28 3.84 -3.49
N PHE A 6 -5.97 4.35 -2.30
CA PHE A 6 -6.88 4.47 -1.17
C PHE A 6 -7.11 5.95 -0.89
N VAL A 7 -8.23 6.46 -1.37
CA VAL A 7 -8.61 7.86 -1.24
C VAL A 7 -9.53 8.04 -0.03
N GLY A 8 -9.26 9.04 0.81
CA GLY A 8 -10.11 9.44 1.93
C GLY A 8 -10.14 10.96 2.11
N LYS A 9 -11.21 11.48 2.71
CA LYS A 9 -11.32 12.91 3.03
C LYS A 9 -10.41 13.30 4.20
N THR A 10 -9.99 12.32 5.00
CA THR A 10 -9.05 12.48 6.09
C THR A 10 -7.91 11.45 6.01
N PRO A 11 -6.75 11.71 6.65
CA PRO A 11 -5.67 10.73 6.72
C PRO A 11 -6.10 9.41 7.36
N GLN A 12 -6.98 9.47 8.37
CA GLN A 12 -7.50 8.28 9.04
C GLN A 12 -8.40 7.45 8.12
N GLU A 13 -9.24 8.09 7.31
CA GLU A 13 -10.09 7.38 6.37
C GLU A 13 -9.28 6.66 5.29
N ALA A 14 -8.28 7.33 4.73
CA ALA A 14 -7.38 6.74 3.74
C ALA A 14 -6.57 5.58 4.33
N LYS A 15 -6.06 5.72 5.57
CA LYS A 15 -5.38 4.65 6.31
C LYS A 15 -6.29 3.46 6.58
N ARG A 16 -7.54 3.69 6.99
CA ARG A 16 -8.53 2.62 7.23
C ARG A 16 -8.79 1.81 5.97
N ARG A 17 -8.92 2.47 4.82
CA ARG A 17 -9.10 1.80 3.52
C ARG A 17 -7.87 0.97 3.13
N ALA A 18 -6.67 1.52 3.32
CA ALA A 18 -5.41 0.79 3.09
C ALA A 18 -5.27 -0.44 4.02
N LEU A 19 -5.62 -0.28 5.31
CA LEU A 19 -5.65 -1.37 6.28
C LEU A 19 -6.63 -2.47 5.89
N ASN A 20 -7.85 -2.12 5.53
CA ASN A 20 -8.85 -3.10 5.08
C ASN A 20 -8.36 -3.90 3.88
N HIS A 21 -7.74 -3.23 2.91
CA HIS A 21 -7.14 -3.90 1.76
C HIS A 21 -6.03 -4.86 2.16
N TRP A 22 -5.12 -4.45 3.05
CA TRP A 22 -4.09 -5.33 3.58
C TRP A 22 -4.71 -6.53 4.30
N TYR A 23 -5.67 -6.34 5.20
CA TYR A 23 -6.33 -7.47 5.89
C TYR A 23 -6.95 -8.47 4.91
N SER A 24 -7.56 -8.02 3.82
CA SER A 24 -8.12 -8.90 2.80
C SER A 24 -7.07 -9.61 1.94
N ASN A 25 -5.87 -9.04 1.75
CA ASN A 25 -4.89 -9.52 0.76
C ASN A 25 -3.55 -9.96 1.35
N HIS A 26 -3.28 -9.75 2.64
CA HIS A 26 -1.97 -10.00 3.27
C HIS A 26 -1.52 -11.46 3.16
N ARG A 27 -2.45 -12.42 3.20
CA ARG A 27 -2.14 -13.85 3.01
C ARG A 27 -1.64 -14.14 1.59
N ALA A 28 -2.15 -13.43 0.59
CA ALA A 28 -1.76 -13.59 -0.80
C ALA A 28 -0.47 -12.84 -1.15
N THR A 29 -0.23 -11.69 -0.50
CA THR A 29 0.97 -10.88 -0.74
C THR A 29 2.16 -11.30 0.14
N GLY A 30 1.92 -11.99 1.26
CA GLY A 30 2.96 -12.39 2.21
C GLY A 30 3.65 -11.22 2.92
N LEU A 31 3.11 -10.00 2.78
CA LEU A 31 3.70 -8.79 3.33
C LEU A 31 3.22 -8.56 4.77
N SER A 32 4.16 -8.26 5.67
CA SER A 32 3.81 -7.73 6.98
C SER A 32 3.16 -6.35 6.85
N LEU A 33 2.45 -5.91 7.89
CA LEU A 33 1.81 -4.60 7.89
C LEU A 33 2.82 -3.46 7.69
N ALA A 34 4.00 -3.58 8.31
CA ALA A 34 5.08 -2.61 8.17
C ALA A 34 5.64 -2.59 6.74
N GLN A 35 5.82 -3.76 6.12
CA GLN A 35 6.26 -3.85 4.72
C GLN A 35 5.22 -3.26 3.76
N PHE A 36 3.93 -3.55 3.98
CA PHE A 36 2.85 -2.98 3.18
C PHE A 36 2.83 -1.46 3.25
N PHE A 37 2.92 -0.87 4.44
CA PHE A 37 2.98 0.57 4.60
C PHE A 37 4.30 1.18 4.12
N GLY A 38 5.41 0.45 4.17
CA GLY A 38 6.68 0.87 3.56
C GLY A 38 6.62 0.98 2.03
N LEU A 39 5.69 0.24 1.40
CA LEU A 39 5.39 0.31 -0.04
C LEU A 39 4.26 1.29 -0.38
N CYS A 40 3.66 1.93 0.62
CA CYS A 40 2.64 2.95 0.43
C CYS A 40 3.27 4.33 0.31
N ARG A 41 2.79 5.12 -0.66
CA ARG A 41 3.08 6.56 -0.76
C ARG A 41 1.85 7.36 -0.41
N VAL A 42 2.00 8.34 0.47
CA VAL A 42 0.91 9.25 0.85
C VAL A 42 1.03 10.53 0.04
N THR A 43 -0.06 10.96 -0.58
CA THR A 43 -0.15 12.22 -1.30
C THR A 43 -1.35 13.01 -0.79
N HIS A 44 -1.14 14.30 -0.54
CA HIS A 44 -2.18 15.23 -0.13
C HIS A 44 -2.62 16.02 -1.36
N ALA A 45 -3.86 15.83 -1.79
CA ALA A 45 -4.43 16.49 -2.96
C ALA A 45 -5.62 17.35 -2.52
N ARG A 46 -5.39 18.66 -2.37
CA ARG A 46 -6.39 19.67 -1.96
C ARG A 46 -7.13 19.30 -0.67
N GLU A 47 -8.25 18.59 -0.80
CA GLU A 47 -9.16 18.19 0.30
C GLU A 47 -9.16 16.67 0.56
N GLN A 48 -8.28 15.92 -0.08
CA GLN A 48 -8.23 14.47 -0.01
C GLN A 48 -6.83 13.97 0.29
N VAL A 49 -6.76 12.86 1.00
CA VAL A 49 -5.55 12.10 1.27
C VAL A 49 -5.61 10.82 0.46
N VAL A 50 -4.60 10.62 -0.39
CA VAL A 50 -4.47 9.45 -1.24
C VAL A 50 -3.30 8.63 -0.74
N ILE A 51 -3.54 7.38 -0.33
CA ILE A 51 -2.49 6.40 -0.06
C ILE A 51 -2.39 5.49 -1.26
N THR A 52 -1.26 5.50 -1.93
CA THR A 52 -1.00 4.65 -3.08
C THR A 52 -0.12 3.49 -2.68
N PHE A 53 -0.63 2.27 -2.79
CA PHE A 53 0.18 1.06 -2.66
C PHE A 53 0.80 0.71 -4.01
N HIS A 54 2.12 0.68 -4.04
CA HIS A 54 2.91 0.20 -5.18
C HIS A 54 3.38 -1.22 -4.87
N PRO A 55 2.65 -2.27 -5.29
CA PRO A 55 3.20 -3.61 -5.25
C PRO A 55 4.42 -3.60 -6.16
N GLN A 56 5.63 -3.78 -5.60
CA GLN A 56 6.82 -3.90 -6.43
C GLN A 56 6.62 -5.13 -7.33
N VAL A 57 6.38 -4.90 -8.62
CA VAL A 57 6.42 -5.95 -9.63
C VAL A 57 7.84 -5.94 -10.17
N GLY A 58 8.72 -6.65 -9.49
CA GLY A 58 10.09 -6.91 -9.92
C GLY A 58 10.53 -8.21 -9.27
N PRO A 59 11.30 -9.07 -9.96
CA PRO A 59 11.71 -10.34 -9.39
C PRO A 59 12.42 -10.03 -8.07
N ALA A 60 12.18 -10.84 -7.04
CA ALA A 60 13.18 -10.96 -5.99
C ALA A 60 14.51 -11.15 -6.71
N GLN A 61 15.34 -10.11 -6.68
CA GLN A 61 16.63 -10.11 -7.33
C GLN A 61 17.39 -11.24 -6.63
N ARG A 62 17.48 -12.37 -7.34
CA ARG A 62 18.27 -13.52 -6.94
C ARG A 62 19.70 -13.03 -6.73
N THR A 63 20.25 -13.33 -5.56
CA THR A 63 21.66 -13.67 -5.28
C THR A 63 22.77 -12.81 -5.89
N ALA A 64 23.61 -12.25 -5.02
CA ALA A 64 25.08 -12.26 -5.15
C ALA A 64 25.62 -12.14 -3.71
N ALA A 65 26.12 -13.21 -3.11
CA ALA A 65 27.46 -13.81 -3.24
C ALA A 65 28.31 -13.40 -2.03
#